data_AF-A0A1W1I0Y6-F1
#
_entry.id   AF-A0A1W1I0Y6-F1
#
_cell.length_a   1.000
_cell.length_b   1.000
_cell.length_c   1.000
_cell.angle_alpha   90.00
_cell.angle_beta   90.00
_cell.angle_gamma   90.00
#
_symmetry.space_group_name_H-M   'P 1'
#
loop_
_entity.id
_entity.type
_entity.pdbx_description
1 polymer ?
#
loop_
_entity_poly.entity_id
_entity_poly.type
_entity_poly.pdbx_seq_one_letter_code
_entity_poly.pdbx_strand_id
1 'polypeptide(L)' 'MPPSQDPFYAGLGQAVRMGTELLAALIVGGGLGWAADTYLWETNPWGMVSGLVLGVIAGIRNAYRSAQRWPKS' A
#
# COMPACT_ATOMS: atom_id res chain seq x y z
N MET A 1 -8.57 5.35 33.98
CA MET A 1 -8.68 6.47 33.02
C MET A 1 -8.63 5.89 31.62
N PRO A 2 -9.59 6.17 30.73
CA PRO A 2 -9.34 5.94 29.31
C PRO A 2 -8.08 6.75 28.94
N PRO A 3 -7.13 6.18 28.18
CA PRO A 3 -6.00 6.97 27.69
C PRO A 3 -6.57 8.17 26.92
N SER A 4 -6.10 9.37 27.23
CA SER A 4 -6.38 10.56 26.42
C SER A 4 -5.89 10.27 25.01
N GLN A 5 -6.81 9.97 24.08
CA GLN A 5 -6.45 9.83 22.68
C GLN A 5 -6.11 11.23 22.19
N ASP A 6 -4.85 11.64 22.37
CA ASP A 6 -4.43 12.93 21.83
C ASP A 6 -4.64 12.86 20.31
N PRO A 7 -5.28 13.88 19.70
CA PRO A 7 -5.55 13.92 18.26
C PRO A 7 -4.30 13.64 17.42
N PHE A 8 -3.14 13.97 17.97
CA PHE A 8 -1.83 13.66 17.43
C PHE A 8 -1.55 12.14 17.32
N TYR A 9 -1.75 11.35 18.38
CA TYR A 9 -1.55 9.90 18.35
C TYR A 9 -2.54 9.20 17.43
N ALA A 10 -3.78 9.68 17.36
CA ALA A 10 -4.78 9.17 16.43
C ALA A 10 -4.39 9.45 14.96
N GLY A 11 -3.90 10.67 14.66
CA GLY A 11 -3.39 11.04 13.35
C GLY A 11 -2.16 10.22 12.94
N LEU A 12 -1.21 10.02 13.87
CA LEU A 12 -0.03 9.18 13.66
C LEU A 12 -0.39 7.72 13.40
N GLY A 13 -1.30 7.15 14.19
CA GLY A 13 -1.74 5.76 14.02
C GLY A 13 -2.32 5.50 12.63
N GLN A 14 -3.09 6.45 12.09
CA GLN A 14 -3.58 6.29 10.73
C GLN A 14 -2.50 6.51 9.67
N ALA A 15 -1.62 7.49 9.84
CA ALA A 15 -0.53 7.73 8.91
C ALA A 15 0.34 6.48 8.75
N VAL A 16 0.68 5.83 9.88
CA VAL A 16 1.41 4.55 9.90
C VAL A 16 0.61 3.48 9.18
N ARG A 17 -0.69 3.34 9.44
CA ARG A 17 -1.53 2.35 8.77
C ARG A 17 -1.56 2.54 7.26
N MET A 18 -1.75 3.77 6.77
CA MET A 18 -1.71 4.08 5.35
C MET A 18 -0.34 3.75 4.73
N GLY A 19 0.74 4.07 5.43
CA GLY A 19 2.10 3.70 5.02
C GLY A 19 2.29 2.19 4.91
N THR A 20 1.79 1.42 5.88
CA THR A 20 1.84 -0.05 5.86
C THR A 20 0.99 -0.64 4.73
N GLU A 21 -0.20 -0.09 4.47
CA GLU A 21 -1.06 -0.51 3.36
C GLU A 21 -0.36 -0.28 1.99
N LEU A 22 0.34 0.86 1.83
CA LEU A 22 1.14 1.17 0.64
C LEU A 22 2.34 0.23 0.49
N LEU A 23 3.11 0.03 1.56
CA LEU A 23 4.26 -0.88 1.56
C LEU A 23 3.85 -2.32 1.26
N ALA A 24 2.76 -2.79 1.85
CA ALA A 24 2.23 -4.12 1.59
C ALA A 24 1.84 -4.29 0.11
N ALA A 25 1.17 -3.30 -0.49
CA ALA A 25 0.80 -3.34 -1.90
C ALA A 25 2.03 -3.34 -2.83
N LEU A 26 3.09 -2.59 -2.48
CA LEU A 26 4.35 -2.59 -3.22
C LEU A 26 5.08 -3.93 -3.13
N ILE A 27 5.19 -4.52 -1.94
CA ILE A 27 5.83 -5.82 -1.75
C ILE A 27 5.09 -6.90 -2.53
N VAL A 28 3.76 -6.91 -2.48
CA VAL A 28 2.92 -7.87 -3.22
C VAL A 28 3.05 -7.63 -4.73
N GLY A 29 2.95 -6.40 -5.20
CA GLY A 29 3.06 -6.07 -6.63
C GLY A 29 4.45 -6.38 -7.20
N GLY A 30 5.51 -6.05 -6.46
CA GLY A 30 6.88 -6.37 -6.82
C GLY A 30 7.17 -7.87 -6.77
N GLY A 31 6.66 -8.58 -5.76
CA GLY A 31 6.81 -10.03 -5.63
C GLY A 31 6.09 -10.80 -6.75
N LEU A 32 4.85 -10.39 -7.07
CA LEU A 32 4.09 -10.95 -8.20
C LEU A 32 4.73 -10.61 -9.54
N GLY A 33 5.23 -9.38 -9.71
CA GLY A 33 5.90 -8.97 -10.92
C GLY A 33 7.23 -9.71 -11.16
N TRP A 34 8.00 -9.92 -10.10
CA TRP A 34 9.23 -10.72 -10.15
C TRP A 34 8.95 -12.20 -10.43
N ALA A 35 7.90 -12.76 -9.81
CA ALA A 35 7.48 -14.12 -10.12
C ALA A 35 7.04 -14.25 -11.58
N ALA A 36 6.25 -13.30 -12.09
CA ALA A 36 5.86 -13.27 -13.49
C ALA A 36 7.08 -13.21 -14.43
N ASP A 37 8.07 -12.35 -14.14
CA ASP A 37 9.28 -12.25 -14.96
C ASP A 37 10.14 -13.52 -14.94
N THR A 38 10.14 -14.23 -13.80
CA THR A 38 10.93 -15.45 -13.63
C THR A 38 10.26 -16.67 -14.27
N TYR A 39 8.94 -16.78 -14.18
CA TYR A 39 8.19 -17.96 -14.64
C TYR A 39 7.61 -17.83 -16.06
N LEU A 40 7.28 -16.63 -16.53
CA LEU A 40 6.61 -16.43 -17.81
C LEU A 40 7.54 -15.86 -18.88
N TRP A 41 8.48 -14.99 -18.50
CA TRP A 41 9.23 -14.15 -19.45
C TRP A 41 10.76 -14.35 -19.40
N GLU A 42 11.25 -15.31 -18.60
CA GLU A 42 12.66 -15.73 -18.52
C GLU A 42 13.65 -14.55 -18.51
N THR A 43 13.31 -13.46 -17.81
CA THR A 43 14.07 -12.19 -17.67
C THR A 43 13.99 -11.16 -18.81
N ASN A 44 12.78 -10.64 -19.05
CA ASN A 44 12.62 -9.21 -19.36
C ASN A 44 11.81 -8.54 -18.23
N PRO A 45 12.23 -7.39 -17.67
CA PRO A 45 11.66 -6.82 -16.44
C PRO A 45 10.25 -6.22 -16.58
N TRP A 46 9.50 -6.59 -17.62
CA TRP A 46 8.20 -6.01 -17.93
C TRP A 46 7.14 -6.39 -16.87
N GLY A 47 7.25 -7.56 -16.26
CA GLY A 47 6.34 -8.09 -15.26
C GLY A 47 6.59 -7.40 -13.93
N MET A 48 7.85 -7.16 -13.59
CA MET A 48 8.23 -6.35 -12.45
C MET A 48 7.79 -4.89 -12.61
N VAL A 49 7.96 -4.28 -13.80
CA VAL A 49 7.48 -2.91 -14.07
C VAL A 49 5.95 -2.82 -13.95
N SER A 50 5.22 -3.71 -14.62
CA SER A 50 3.74 -3.72 -14.57
C SER A 50 3.24 -4.07 -13.16
N GLY A 51 3.86 -5.02 -12.47
CA GLY A 51 3.55 -5.41 -11.10
C GLY A 51 3.77 -4.28 -10.10
N LEU A 52 4.87 -3.52 -10.23
CA LEU A 52 5.13 -2.33 -9.40
C LEU A 52 4.11 -1.23 -9.68
N VAL A 53 3.79 -0.95 -10.94
CA VAL A 53 2.77 0.04 -11.31
C VAL A 53 1.40 -0.34 -10.73
N LEU A 54 0.99 -1.60 -10.87
CA LEU A 54 -0.25 -2.10 -10.30
C LEU A 54 -0.23 -2.06 -8.76
N GLY A 55 0.89 -2.40 -8.12
CA GLY A 55 1.09 -2.32 -6.68
C GLY A 55 0.95 -0.88 -6.16
N VAL A 56 1.54 0.09 -6.85
CA VAL A 56 1.39 1.52 -6.53
C VAL A 56 -0.06 1.98 -6.68
N ILE A 57 -0.71 1.64 -7.80
CA ILE A 57 -2.12 1.99 -8.04
C ILE A 57 -3.02 1.38 -6.95
N ALA A 58 -2.82 0.11 -6.61
CA ALA A 58 -3.58 -0.58 -5.58
C ALA A 58 -3.35 0.05 -4.19
N GLY A 59 -2.10 0.36 -3.85
CA GLY A 59 -1.74 1.01 -2.59
C GLY A 59 -2.35 2.41 -2.47
N ILE A 60 -2.24 3.25 -3.50
CA ILE A 60 -2.85 4.59 -3.53
C ILE A 60 -4.37 4.49 -3.43
N ARG A 61 -4.99 3.54 -4.14
CA ARG A 61 -6.45 3.32 -4.07
C ARG A 61 -6.90 2.93 -2.66
N ASN A 62 -6.11 2.12 -1.95
CA ASN A 62 -6.42 1.71 -0.58
C ASN A 62 -6.24 2.87 0.41
N ALA A 63 -5.15 3.62 0.30
CA ALA A 63 -4.89 4.82 1.09
C ALA A 63 -6.00 5.87 0.88
N TYR A 64 -6.42 6.09 -0.37
CA TYR A 64 -7.52 7.01 -0.70
C TYR A 64 -8.86 6.56 -0.10
N ARG A 65 -9.19 5.26 -0.13
CA ARG A 65 -10.36 4.72 0.59
C ARG A 65 -10.25 4.92 2.10
N SER A 66 -9.08 4.69 2.68
CA SER A 66 -8.81 4.91 4.11
C SER A 66 -8.96 6.38 4.49
N ALA A 67 -8.59 7.30 3.59
CA ALA A 67 -8.79 8.75 3.77
C ALA A 67 -10.27 9.16 3.61
N GLN A 68 -11.00 8.61 2.64
CA GLN A 68 -12.42 8.89 2.45
C GLN A 68 -13.31 8.36 3.58
N ARG A 69 -12.90 7.26 4.21
CA ARG A 69 -13.60 6.69 5.37
C ARG A 69 -13.43 7.50 6.64
N TRP A 70 -12.56 8.52 6.64
CA TRP A 70 -12.45 9.44 7.76
C TRP A 70 -13.72 10.32 7.78
N PRO A 71 -14.64 10.10 8.71
CA PRO A 71 -15.83 10.92 8.81
C PRO A 71 -15.35 12.30 9.23
N LYS A 72 -15.63 13.32 8.41
CA LYS A 72 -15.57 14.69 8.89
C LYS A 72 -16.71 14.83 9.90
N SER A 73 -16.34 14.84 11.18
CA SER A 73 -17.15 15.45 12.22
C SER A 73 -17.39 16.93 11.90
#